data_AF-A0A538QB15-F1
#
_entry.id   AF-A0A538QB15-F1
#
_cell.length_a   1.000
_cell.length_b   1.000
_cell.length_c   1.000
_cell.angle_alpha   90.00
_cell.angle_beta   90.00
_cell.angle_gamma   90.00
#
_symmetry.space_group_name_H-M   'P 1'
#
loop_
_entity.id
_entity.type
_entity.pdbx_description
1 polymer ?
#
loop_
_entity_poly.entity_id
_entity_poly.type
_entity_poly.pdbx_seq_one_letter_code
_entity_poly.pdbx_strand_id
1 'polypeptide(L)'
;MIDPDLIEHMVDWMKSRRYGKYRGVVTDNDDAGTHRGRLKVKVPSVLGDLEVWAEPCVPYAGDGVGFFAMPPVDAGVWVEFEGGDISYPIWVGCYWRDDEPPNGGDPDVKVLQTDAITMTFDDGSEEARIETSGANLTMTDKIEAVAKNGKLTVAAGQVTCDSGGTGKVDVSSSGVVVNNGSLGVS
;
A
#
# COMPACT_ATOMS: atom_id res chain seq x y z
N MET A 1 30.72 41.96 -24.50
CA MET A 1 29.47 41.48 -25.10
C MET A 1 29.40 40.01 -24.78
N ILE A 2 28.33 39.54 -24.13
CA ILE A 2 28.17 38.10 -23.88
C ILE A 2 27.91 37.43 -25.23
N ASP A 3 28.57 36.30 -25.47
CA ASP A 3 28.44 35.50 -26.70
C ASP A 3 26.98 35.03 -26.87
N PRO A 4 26.30 35.32 -27.99
CA PRO A 4 24.93 34.86 -28.25
C PRO A 4 24.76 33.34 -28.10
N ASP A 5 25.77 32.56 -28.49
CA ASP A 5 25.74 31.09 -28.39
C ASP A 5 25.74 30.65 -26.91
N LEU A 6 26.44 31.39 -26.04
CA LEU A 6 26.42 31.12 -24.60
C LEU A 6 25.04 31.42 -24.00
N ILE A 7 24.37 32.48 -24.44
CA ILE A 7 23.02 32.83 -23.98
C ILE A 7 22.03 31.74 -24.40
N GLU A 8 22.11 31.26 -25.64
CA GLU A 8 21.23 30.20 -26.14
C GLU A 8 21.42 28.90 -25.34
N HIS A 9 22.66 28.46 -25.13
CA HIS A 9 22.97 27.29 -24.29
C HIS A 9 22.47 27.47 -22.84
N MET A 10 22.62 28.65 -22.24
CA MET A 10 22.11 28.94 -20.90
C MET A 10 20.58 28.87 -20.85
N VAL A 11 19.89 29.38 -21.88
CA VAL A 11 18.44 29.34 -21.97
C VAL A 11 17.94 27.92 -22.11
N ASP A 12 18.58 27.09 -22.92
CA ASP A 12 18.22 25.67 -23.09
C ASP A 12 18.50 24.86 -21.81
N TRP A 13 19.61 25.14 -21.13
CA TRP A 13 19.90 24.54 -19.83
C TRP A 13 18.83 24.92 -18.80
N MET A 14 18.43 26.20 -18.72
CA MET A 14 17.36 26.62 -17.81
C MET A 14 16.00 26.01 -18.18
N LYS A 15 15.70 25.85 -19.47
CA LYS A 15 14.43 25.25 -19.94
C LYS A 15 14.37 23.75 -19.68
N SER A 16 15.49 23.04 -19.72
CA SER A 16 15.56 21.58 -19.51
C SER A 16 15.71 21.17 -18.04
N ARG A 17 15.90 22.13 -17.12
CA ARG A 17 16.04 21.85 -15.68
C ARG A 17 14.76 22.15 -14.90
N ARG A 18 14.34 21.21 -14.06
CA ARG A 18 13.14 21.24 -13.24
C ARG A 18 13.40 20.58 -11.89
N TYR A 19 13.54 21.38 -10.83
CA TYR A 19 13.94 20.92 -9.50
C TYR A 19 12.79 20.72 -8.49
N GLY A 20 11.54 20.93 -8.91
CA GLY A 20 10.36 20.73 -8.07
C GLY A 20 9.79 19.32 -8.13
N LYS A 21 8.69 19.12 -7.40
CA LYS A 21 7.79 17.96 -7.53
C LYS A 21 6.65 18.32 -8.47
N TYR A 22 6.36 17.43 -9.41
CA TYR A 22 5.31 17.64 -10.41
C TYR A 22 4.26 16.54 -10.32
N ARG A 23 2.98 16.92 -10.44
CA ARG A 23 1.90 15.94 -10.47
C ARG A 23 1.97 15.15 -11.78
N GLY A 24 2.07 13.84 -11.66
CA GLY A 24 1.89 12.89 -12.73
C GLY A 24 0.69 11.98 -12.50
N VAL A 25 0.35 11.24 -13.55
CA VAL A 25 -0.63 10.15 -13.54
C VAL A 25 0.01 8.93 -14.16
N VAL A 26 -0.18 7.76 -13.55
CA VAL A 26 0.29 6.48 -14.08
C VAL A 26 -0.53 6.09 -15.30
N THR A 27 0.13 5.82 -16.42
CA THR A 27 -0.51 5.32 -17.65
C THR A 27 -0.20 3.84 -17.91
N ASP A 28 0.88 3.34 -17.32
CA ASP A 28 1.25 1.91 -17.36
C ASP A 28 2.11 1.58 -16.14
N ASN A 29 1.89 0.42 -15.53
CA ASN A 29 2.68 -0.10 -14.41
C ASN A 29 3.26 -1.49 -14.70
N ASP A 30 3.08 -2.02 -15.93
CA ASP A 30 3.70 -3.25 -16.39
C ASP A 30 5.09 -2.94 -16.97
N ASP A 31 6.10 -2.93 -16.10
CA ASP A 31 7.52 -2.76 -16.46
C ASP A 31 8.11 -4.03 -17.10
N ALA A 32 7.41 -4.52 -18.13
CA ALA A 32 7.74 -5.73 -18.85
C ALA A 32 9.17 -5.64 -19.43
N GLY A 33 10.00 -6.61 -19.05
CA GLY A 33 11.37 -6.76 -19.54
C GLY A 33 12.44 -6.34 -18.53
N THR A 34 12.23 -5.28 -17.74
CA THR A 34 13.23 -4.88 -16.74
C THR A 34 12.86 -5.31 -15.32
N HIS A 35 11.57 -5.36 -14.98
CA HIS A 35 11.09 -5.73 -13.65
C HIS A 35 11.75 -4.91 -12.51
N ARG A 36 12.04 -3.63 -12.78
CA ARG A 36 12.71 -2.72 -11.84
C ARG A 36 11.72 -1.90 -11.03
N GLY A 37 10.43 -1.90 -11.40
CA GLY A 37 9.40 -1.09 -10.75
C GLY A 37 9.27 0.30 -11.38
N ARG A 38 9.59 0.42 -12.67
CA ARG A 38 9.35 1.67 -13.41
C ARG A 38 7.86 1.88 -13.63
N LEU A 39 7.43 3.14 -13.67
CA LEU A 39 6.07 3.51 -14.04
C LEU A 39 6.11 4.34 -15.31
N LYS A 40 5.21 4.07 -16.25
CA LYS A 40 4.96 4.99 -17.34
C LYS A 40 4.01 6.07 -16.83
N VAL A 41 4.43 7.32 -16.96
CA VAL A 41 3.73 8.46 -16.37
C VAL A 41 3.52 9.56 -17.39
N LYS A 42 2.39 10.26 -17.24
CA LYS A 42 2.11 11.53 -17.90
C LYS A 42 2.29 12.67 -16.91
N VAL A 43 3.08 13.69 -17.27
CA VAL A 43 3.37 14.87 -16.41
C VAL A 43 3.02 16.16 -17.15
N PRO A 44 1.74 16.59 -17.17
CA PRO A 44 1.28 17.66 -18.05
C PRO A 44 2.00 18.99 -17.88
N SER A 45 2.35 19.35 -16.64
CA SER A 45 3.00 20.62 -16.31
C SER A 45 4.45 20.76 -16.81
N VAL A 46 5.09 19.65 -17.20
CA VAL A 46 6.50 19.63 -17.63
C VAL A 46 6.67 19.04 -19.03
N LEU A 47 5.99 17.92 -19.31
CA LEU A 47 6.15 17.13 -20.53
C LEU A 47 4.94 17.22 -21.48
N GLY A 48 3.88 17.96 -21.11
CA GLY A 48 2.66 18.05 -21.89
C GLY A 48 1.98 16.70 -22.06
N ASP A 49 1.76 16.28 -23.31
CA ASP A 49 1.11 15.01 -23.64
C ASP A 49 2.07 13.82 -23.75
N LEU A 50 3.38 14.04 -23.57
CA LEU A 50 4.37 12.97 -23.63
C LEU A 50 4.28 12.07 -22.40
N GLU A 51 4.22 10.76 -22.66
CA GLU A 51 4.36 9.72 -21.64
C GLU A 51 5.78 9.18 -21.62
N VAL A 52 6.35 9.05 -20.43
CA VAL A 52 7.73 8.59 -20.21
C VAL A 52 7.79 7.55 -19.11
N TRP A 53 8.75 6.63 -19.20
CA TRP A 53 9.07 5.71 -18.11
C TRP A 53 9.90 6.44 -17.05
N ALA A 54 9.42 6.44 -15.81
CA ALA A 54 10.09 7.00 -14.66
C ALA A 54 10.68 5.89 -13.79
N GLU A 55 11.91 6.09 -13.31
CA GLU A 55 12.59 5.19 -12.38
C GLU A 55 12.01 5.30 -10.96
N PRO A 56 12.01 4.22 -10.16
CA PRO A 56 11.46 4.25 -8.80
C PRO A 56 12.38 4.96 -7.81
N CYS A 57 11.81 5.91 -7.06
CA CYS A 57 12.37 6.43 -5.82
C CYS A 57 11.54 5.90 -4.65
N VAL A 58 11.75 4.63 -4.33
CA VAL A 58 11.03 3.89 -3.28
C VAL A 58 11.71 4.00 -1.91
N PRO A 59 10.97 3.86 -0.79
CA PRO A 59 11.53 4.04 0.55
C PRO A 59 12.51 2.94 0.98
N TYR A 60 12.44 1.75 0.35
CA TYR A 60 13.34 0.64 0.62
C TYR A 60 13.55 -0.19 -0.65
N ALA A 61 14.81 -0.38 -1.06
CA ALA A 61 15.18 -1.22 -2.19
C ALA A 61 16.57 -1.83 -1.96
N GLY A 62 16.77 -3.03 -2.50
CA GLY A 62 18.04 -3.77 -2.50
C GLY A 62 17.89 -5.08 -3.26
N ASP A 63 18.96 -5.87 -3.32
CA ASP A 63 18.92 -7.18 -3.96
C ASP A 63 18.00 -8.14 -3.17
N GLY A 64 16.87 -8.51 -3.76
CA GLY A 64 15.87 -9.40 -3.16
C GLY A 64 15.08 -8.83 -1.97
N VAL A 65 15.20 -7.53 -1.69
CA VAL A 65 14.52 -6.86 -0.56
C VAL A 65 13.97 -5.49 -0.96
N GLY A 66 12.89 -5.05 -0.33
CA GLY A 66 12.38 -3.70 -0.57
C GLY A 66 10.92 -3.50 -0.21
N PHE A 67 10.44 -2.29 -0.48
CA PHE A 67 9.04 -1.90 -0.44
C PHE A 67 8.50 -1.85 -1.87
N PHE A 68 7.99 -2.99 -2.34
CA PHE A 68 7.46 -3.14 -3.69
C PHE A 68 5.93 -3.01 -3.70
N ALA A 69 5.45 -1.77 -3.75
CA ALA A 69 4.02 -1.45 -3.85
C ALA A 69 3.81 -0.52 -5.05
N MET A 70 3.60 -1.11 -6.23
CA MET A 70 3.48 -0.36 -7.48
C MET A 70 2.08 0.27 -7.57
N PRO A 71 1.98 1.60 -7.77
CA PRO A 71 0.69 2.25 -7.95
C PRO A 71 -0.06 1.68 -9.17
N PRO A 72 -1.40 1.56 -9.10
CA PRO A 72 -2.19 1.14 -10.25
C PRO A 72 -2.20 2.20 -11.35
N VAL A 73 -2.60 1.79 -12.56
CA VAL A 73 -2.95 2.73 -13.64
C VAL A 73 -3.99 3.73 -13.13
N ASP A 74 -3.91 4.97 -13.61
CA ASP A 74 -4.70 6.13 -13.19
C ASP A 74 -4.39 6.70 -11.79
N ALA A 75 -3.48 6.09 -11.02
CA ALA A 75 -3.04 6.66 -9.74
C ALA A 75 -2.30 7.99 -9.90
N GLY A 76 -2.48 8.89 -8.92
CA GLY A 76 -1.71 10.13 -8.81
C GLY A 76 -0.32 9.89 -8.22
N VAL A 77 0.74 10.31 -8.92
CA VAL A 77 2.14 10.17 -8.49
C VAL A 77 2.90 11.49 -8.52
N TRP A 78 3.81 11.68 -7.57
CA TRP A 78 4.78 12.78 -7.64
C TRP A 78 5.96 12.38 -8.50
N VAL A 79 6.29 13.21 -9.48
CA VAL A 79 7.43 13.02 -10.38
C VAL A 79 8.47 14.10 -10.12
N GLU A 80 9.72 13.66 -10.05
CA GLU A 80 10.92 14.50 -10.04
C GLU A 80 11.84 14.08 -11.18
N PHE A 81 13.00 14.73 -11.27
CA PHE A 81 13.94 14.55 -12.36
C PHE A 81 15.36 14.48 -11.78
N GLU A 82 16.16 13.47 -12.14
CA GLU A 82 17.52 13.30 -11.60
C GLU A 82 18.38 14.53 -11.91
N GLY A 83 18.89 15.20 -10.88
CA GLY A 83 19.61 16.48 -11.03
C GLY A 83 18.78 17.59 -11.70
N GLY A 84 17.45 17.45 -11.72
CA GLY A 84 16.50 18.30 -12.42
C GLY A 84 16.41 18.08 -13.92
N ASP A 85 17.11 17.09 -14.51
CA ASP A 85 17.08 16.85 -15.96
C ASP A 85 15.78 16.18 -16.40
N ILE A 86 14.97 16.86 -17.20
CA ILE A 86 13.68 16.32 -17.65
C ILE A 86 13.77 14.98 -18.41
N SER A 87 14.97 14.61 -18.88
CA SER A 87 15.24 13.34 -19.58
C SER A 87 15.35 12.15 -18.64
N TYR A 88 15.49 12.37 -17.32
CA TYR A 88 15.70 11.35 -16.29
C TYR A 88 14.60 11.42 -15.21
N PRO A 89 13.34 11.11 -15.56
CA PRO A 89 12.23 11.16 -14.60
C PRO A 89 12.35 10.05 -13.55
N ILE A 90 11.98 10.40 -12.31
CA ILE A 90 11.79 9.47 -11.19
C ILE A 90 10.41 9.67 -10.58
N TRP A 91 9.78 8.61 -10.09
CA TRP A 91 8.54 8.71 -9.30
C TRP A 91 8.86 8.58 -7.80
N VAL A 92 8.30 9.47 -6.99
CA VAL A 92 8.71 9.70 -5.58
C VAL A 92 7.51 9.67 -4.64
N GLY A 93 6.68 8.63 -4.79
CA GLY A 93 5.45 8.40 -4.03
C GLY A 93 4.17 8.89 -4.71
N CYS A 94 3.06 8.72 -4.00
CA CYS A 94 1.70 8.97 -4.49
C CYS A 94 1.05 10.17 -3.81
N TYR A 95 -0.05 10.64 -4.40
CA TYR A 95 -0.99 11.54 -3.74
C TYR A 95 -2.40 11.06 -4.00
N TRP A 96 -3.30 11.30 -3.05
CA TRP A 96 -4.72 11.10 -3.23
C TRP A 96 -5.36 12.32 -3.90
N ARG A 97 -6.34 12.06 -4.77
CA ARG A 97 -7.35 13.04 -5.18
C ARG A 97 -8.50 13.04 -4.16
N ASP A 98 -9.51 13.87 -4.44
CA ASP A 98 -10.71 13.92 -3.62
C ASP A 98 -11.36 12.52 -3.56
N ASP A 99 -11.78 12.13 -2.36
CA ASP A 99 -12.45 10.85 -2.06
C ASP A 99 -11.66 9.56 -2.39
N GLU A 100 -10.38 9.66 -2.74
CA GLU A 100 -9.48 8.51 -2.94
C GLU A 100 -8.80 7.96 -1.66
N PRO A 101 -8.61 8.71 -0.55
CA PRO A 101 -7.98 8.13 0.64
C PRO A 101 -8.78 6.94 1.20
N PRO A 102 -8.10 5.88 1.69
CA PRO A 102 -8.78 4.76 2.31
C PRO A 102 -9.53 5.20 3.56
N ASN A 103 -10.57 4.44 3.92
CA ASN A 103 -11.42 4.69 5.10
C ASN A 103 -11.97 6.12 5.21
N GLY A 104 -12.20 6.79 4.07
CA GLY A 104 -12.71 8.17 4.05
C GLY A 104 -11.78 9.22 4.63
N GLY A 105 -10.50 8.88 4.86
CA GLY A 105 -9.50 9.80 5.38
C GLY A 105 -9.61 10.09 6.88
N ASP A 106 -10.23 9.19 7.67
CA ASP A 106 -10.26 9.31 9.13
C ASP A 106 -8.82 9.34 9.71
N PRO A 107 -8.40 10.42 10.39
CA PRO A 107 -7.06 10.54 10.94
C PRO A 107 -6.75 9.55 12.08
N ASP A 108 -7.77 9.00 12.75
CA ASP A 108 -7.58 8.02 13.81
C ASP A 108 -7.29 6.62 13.25
N VAL A 109 -7.56 6.39 11.96
CA VAL A 109 -7.43 5.08 11.31
C VAL A 109 -6.27 5.08 10.30
N LYS A 110 -5.28 4.22 10.53
CA LYS A 110 -4.10 4.03 9.68
C LYS A 110 -4.28 2.77 8.87
N VAL A 111 -4.26 2.91 7.55
CA VAL A 111 -4.62 1.82 6.64
C VAL A 111 -3.55 1.60 5.58
N LEU A 112 -3.18 0.33 5.40
CA LEU A 112 -2.55 -0.17 4.17
C LEU A 112 -3.58 -1.01 3.43
N GLN A 113 -4.10 -0.50 2.32
CA GLN A 113 -5.15 -1.15 1.54
C GLN A 113 -4.68 -1.42 0.12
N THR A 114 -4.94 -2.65 -0.31
CA THR A 114 -4.81 -3.15 -1.69
C THR A 114 -6.19 -3.61 -2.16
N ASP A 115 -6.33 -3.98 -3.43
CA ASP A 115 -7.60 -4.45 -3.98
C ASP A 115 -8.19 -5.69 -3.26
N ALA A 116 -7.34 -6.49 -2.61
CA ALA A 116 -7.75 -7.77 -2.01
C ALA A 116 -7.51 -7.86 -0.50
N ILE A 117 -6.64 -7.02 0.07
CA ILE A 117 -6.16 -7.11 1.44
C ILE A 117 -6.14 -5.73 2.07
N THR A 118 -6.64 -5.64 3.30
CA THR A 118 -6.60 -4.42 4.11
C THR A 118 -5.93 -4.72 5.45
N MET A 119 -4.96 -3.89 5.83
CA MET A 119 -4.39 -3.85 7.17
C MET A 119 -4.75 -2.50 7.80
N THR A 120 -5.36 -2.55 8.98
CA THR A 120 -5.91 -1.38 9.68
C THR A 120 -5.39 -1.32 11.11
N PHE A 121 -5.00 -0.12 11.54
CA PHE A 121 -4.74 0.23 12.93
C PHE A 121 -5.65 1.40 13.29
N ASP A 122 -6.56 1.20 14.23
CA ASP A 122 -7.55 2.18 14.66
C ASP A 122 -7.24 2.59 16.10
N ASP A 123 -6.73 3.82 16.26
CA ASP A 123 -6.36 4.36 17.56
C ASP A 123 -7.60 4.75 18.39
N GLY A 124 -8.76 4.96 17.75
CA GLY A 124 -10.01 5.31 18.43
C GLY A 124 -10.67 4.11 19.09
N SER A 125 -10.57 2.93 18.47
CA SER A 125 -11.08 1.67 19.01
C SER A 125 -10.03 0.78 19.67
N GLU A 126 -8.75 1.19 19.67
CA GLU A 126 -7.61 0.38 20.11
C GLU A 126 -7.54 -0.98 19.40
N GLU A 127 -7.83 -0.99 18.08
CA GLU A 127 -7.92 -2.19 17.24
C GLU A 127 -6.76 -2.28 16.23
N ALA A 128 -6.22 -3.48 16.05
CA ALA A 128 -5.41 -3.83 14.88
C ALA A 128 -6.05 -4.99 14.11
N ARG A 129 -6.22 -4.83 12.79
CA ARG A 129 -6.92 -5.80 11.94
C ARG A 129 -6.19 -6.07 10.63
N ILE A 130 -6.23 -7.31 10.16
CA ILE A 130 -5.87 -7.72 8.80
C ILE A 130 -7.06 -8.46 8.20
N GLU A 131 -7.52 -8.03 7.03
CA GLU A 131 -8.71 -8.56 6.37
C GLU A 131 -8.42 -8.91 4.90
N THR A 132 -9.03 -10.00 4.46
CA THR A 132 -9.14 -10.45 3.08
C THR A 132 -10.61 -10.70 2.76
N SER A 133 -10.95 -11.01 1.51
CA SER A 133 -12.32 -11.36 1.10
C SER A 133 -12.93 -12.57 1.82
N GLY A 134 -12.13 -13.43 2.47
CA GLY A 134 -12.61 -14.67 3.09
C GLY A 134 -12.29 -14.86 4.56
N ALA A 135 -11.42 -14.02 5.12
CA ALA A 135 -10.93 -14.16 6.48
C ALA A 135 -10.43 -12.84 7.05
N ASN A 136 -10.45 -12.73 8.38
CA ASN A 136 -9.85 -11.64 9.13
C ASN A 136 -9.11 -12.14 10.37
N LEU A 137 -8.15 -11.33 10.82
CA LEU A 137 -7.50 -11.41 12.12
C LEU A 137 -7.66 -10.05 12.78
N THR A 138 -8.24 -10.02 13.98
CA THR A 138 -8.54 -8.80 14.73
C THR A 138 -7.95 -8.90 16.13
N MET A 139 -7.32 -7.82 16.59
CA MET A 139 -6.72 -7.67 17.91
C MET A 139 -7.31 -6.45 18.60
N THR A 140 -7.96 -6.68 19.74
CA THR A 140 -8.50 -5.67 20.67
C THR A 140 -8.09 -6.07 22.09
N ASP A 141 -9.01 -6.05 23.06
CA ASP A 141 -8.91 -6.75 24.35
C ASP A 141 -8.86 -8.30 24.23
N LYS A 142 -9.05 -8.83 23.02
CA LYS A 142 -8.95 -10.24 22.64
C LYS A 142 -8.30 -10.38 21.26
N ILE A 143 -7.89 -11.59 20.91
CA ILE A 143 -7.37 -11.93 19.57
C ILE A 143 -8.37 -12.87 18.90
N GLU A 144 -8.87 -12.49 17.72
CA GLU A 144 -9.86 -13.25 16.97
C GLU A 144 -9.40 -13.49 15.54
N ALA A 145 -9.34 -14.76 15.12
CA ALA A 145 -9.15 -15.12 13.72
C ALA A 145 -10.44 -15.77 13.21
N VAL A 146 -11.00 -15.25 12.12
CA VAL A 146 -12.26 -15.71 11.53
C VAL A 146 -12.02 -16.08 10.07
N ALA A 147 -12.47 -17.27 9.66
CA ALA A 147 -12.48 -17.70 8.28
C ALA A 147 -13.84 -18.32 7.94
N LYS A 148 -14.66 -17.59 7.17
CA LYS A 148 -16.09 -17.89 6.97
C LYS A 148 -16.80 -18.05 8.33
N ASN A 149 -17.18 -19.28 8.68
CA ASN A 149 -17.90 -19.58 9.92
C ASN A 149 -16.95 -20.04 11.05
N GLY A 150 -15.73 -20.46 10.71
CA GLY A 150 -14.75 -20.92 11.69
C GLY A 150 -14.11 -19.75 12.42
N LYS A 151 -13.90 -19.90 13.73
CA LYS A 151 -13.38 -18.85 14.61
C LYS A 151 -12.42 -19.40 15.65
N LEU A 152 -11.27 -18.75 15.78
CA LEU A 152 -10.35 -18.91 16.91
C LEU A 152 -10.39 -17.64 17.76
N THR A 153 -10.45 -17.79 19.08
CA THR A 153 -10.48 -16.66 20.01
C THR A 153 -9.57 -16.92 21.20
N VAL A 154 -8.73 -15.94 21.50
CA VAL A 154 -7.96 -15.85 22.75
C VAL A 154 -8.47 -14.64 23.50
N ALA A 155 -9.11 -14.85 24.65
CA ALA A 155 -9.62 -13.81 25.51
C ALA A 155 -9.18 -14.05 26.96
N ALA A 156 -9.34 -13.06 27.83
CA ALA A 156 -9.05 -13.22 29.25
C ALA A 156 -9.86 -14.39 29.85
N GLY A 157 -9.16 -15.41 30.37
CA GLY A 157 -9.77 -16.56 31.03
C GLY A 157 -10.33 -17.65 30.10
N GLN A 158 -10.32 -17.47 28.78
CA GLN A 158 -10.84 -18.45 27.83
C GLN A 158 -10.11 -18.43 26.49
N VAL A 159 -9.83 -19.63 25.96
CA VAL A 159 -9.42 -19.84 24.56
C VAL A 159 -10.46 -20.74 23.89
N THR A 160 -10.93 -20.34 22.72
CA THR A 160 -11.99 -21.05 21.98
C THR A 160 -11.56 -21.34 20.55
N CYS A 161 -11.73 -22.58 20.11
CA CYS A 161 -11.69 -22.99 18.71
C CYS A 161 -13.09 -23.47 18.30
N ASP A 162 -13.72 -22.78 17.36
CA ASP A 162 -15.10 -23.00 16.91
C ASP A 162 -15.09 -23.27 15.39
N SER A 163 -15.68 -24.38 14.95
CA SER A 163 -15.78 -24.72 13.53
C SER A 163 -16.90 -23.98 12.81
N GLY A 164 -17.70 -23.17 13.52
CA GLY A 164 -18.91 -22.54 13.01
C GLY A 164 -20.10 -23.49 12.92
N GLY A 165 -20.01 -24.64 13.61
CA GLY A 165 -20.99 -25.71 13.62
C GLY A 165 -21.06 -26.38 14.99
N THR A 166 -21.10 -27.72 15.03
CA THR A 166 -21.12 -28.46 16.30
C THR A 166 -19.73 -28.69 16.91
N GLY A 167 -18.67 -28.46 16.12
CA GLY A 167 -17.29 -28.67 16.54
C GLY A 167 -16.79 -27.48 17.35
N LYS A 168 -16.54 -27.66 18.64
CA LYS A 168 -16.03 -26.58 19.50
C LYS A 168 -15.09 -27.11 20.58
N VAL A 169 -14.01 -26.39 20.85
CA VAL A 169 -13.11 -26.62 21.98
C VAL A 169 -12.97 -25.33 22.76
N ASP A 170 -13.34 -25.36 24.03
CA ASP A 170 -13.18 -24.27 24.98
C ASP A 170 -12.17 -24.68 26.06
N VAL A 171 -11.18 -23.84 26.32
CA VAL A 171 -10.19 -24.02 27.40
C VAL A 171 -10.34 -22.85 28.36
N SER A 172 -10.54 -23.15 29.65
CA SER A 172 -10.65 -22.14 30.71
C SER A 172 -10.06 -22.68 32.02
N SER A 173 -10.11 -21.87 33.09
CA SER A 173 -9.75 -22.33 34.45
C SER A 173 -10.62 -23.48 34.96
N SER A 174 -11.82 -23.66 34.39
CA SER A 174 -12.74 -24.74 34.75
C SER A 174 -12.41 -26.07 34.05
N GLY A 175 -11.46 -26.06 33.09
CA GLY A 175 -11.04 -27.24 32.33
C GLY A 175 -11.16 -27.05 30.82
N VAL A 176 -11.14 -28.19 30.12
CA VAL A 176 -11.28 -28.28 28.66
C VAL A 176 -12.64 -28.88 28.33
N VAL A 177 -13.45 -28.17 27.55
CA VAL A 177 -14.76 -28.64 27.06
C VAL A 177 -14.67 -28.86 25.56
N VAL A 178 -15.01 -30.07 25.12
CA VAL A 178 -15.07 -30.44 23.70
C VAL A 178 -16.51 -30.74 23.31
N ASN A 179 -17.00 -30.14 22.23
CA ASN A 179 -18.35 -30.31 21.66
C ASN A 179 -19.46 -30.30 22.73
N ASN A 180 -19.51 -29.26 23.56
CA ASN A 180 -20.45 -29.11 24.68
C ASN A 180 -20.41 -30.29 25.69
N GLY A 181 -19.23 -30.85 25.94
CA GLY A 181 -19.02 -31.94 26.90
C GLY A 181 -19.12 -33.34 26.29
N SER A 182 -19.40 -33.45 25.00
CA SER A 182 -19.35 -34.72 24.27
C SER A 182 -17.97 -34.92 23.64
N LEU A 183 -17.07 -35.63 24.31
CA LEU A 183 -15.83 -36.09 23.66
C LEU A 183 -16.17 -37.20 22.64
N GLY A 184 -16.38 -36.81 21.38
CA GLY A 184 -16.49 -37.73 20.26
C GLY A 184 -15.12 -37.90 19.60
N VAL A 185 -14.54 -39.09 19.70
CA VAL A 185 -13.38 -39.50 18.89
C VAL A 185 -13.96 -40.30 17.72
N SER A 186 -13.90 -39.75 16.50
CA SER A 186 -14.33 -40.43 15.27
C SER A 186 -13.19 -41.21 14.64
#